data_AF-X1RW51-F1
#
_entry.id   AF-X1RW51-F1
#
_cell.length_a   1.000
_cell.length_b   1.000
_cell.length_c   1.000
_cell.angle_alpha   90.00
_cell.angle_beta   90.00
_cell.angle_gamma   90.00
#
_symmetry.space_group_name_H-M   'P 1'
#
loop_
_entity.id
_entity.type
_entity.pdbx_description
1 polymer ?
#
loop_
_entity_poly.entity_id
_entity_poly.type
_entity_poly.pdbx_seq_one_letter_code
_entity_poly.pdbx_strand_id
1 'polypeptide(L)'
;YKTLAYQIPPVADIITMAVREAFTPEIAAKFGQYDDFPDDLEKYAGQKGLSKDWAKRYWAAHWALPSPQQGFEMLHRGVIDNSELNMLLRAQDVMPFWRDKLIQIAYRRLTRVDIRRMYKEGVLSESDVLESYLEHGYNAENAKRMTEFTIKQTLATLSKFTSGDIIKAYSNRMISKSDAMGLLRDIGIRAEDTNYIVSTAEYKRVWAFTDDQIAGIRNLYKKRVYDENQASDKLARLNLPADQITVLMQQWHYEKIEELDATWTTAQTLKFLKRKLITPNRARKELNLNGYTDER
;
A
#
# COMPACT_ATOMS: atom_id res chain seq x y z
N TYR A 1 55.45 -22.59 46.70
CA TYR A 1 55.22 -24.02 47.02
C TYR A 1 56.12 -24.85 46.11
N LYS A 2 56.59 -26.03 46.53
CA LYS A 2 57.34 -26.96 45.66
C LYS A 2 56.38 -28.03 45.14
N THR A 3 56.13 -28.06 43.83
CA THR A 3 55.23 -29.02 43.17
C THR A 3 56.01 -30.26 42.73
N LEU A 4 55.52 -31.46 43.04
CA LEU A 4 56.13 -32.73 42.60
C LEU A 4 55.86 -33.02 41.11
N ALA A 5 54.70 -32.57 40.60
CA ALA A 5 54.33 -32.50 39.19
C ALA A 5 53.18 -31.48 39.02
N TYR A 6 53.10 -30.83 37.86
CA TYR A 6 51.94 -29.98 37.55
C TYR A 6 50.75 -30.83 37.11
N GLN A 7 49.57 -30.49 37.60
CA GLN A 7 48.32 -31.09 37.14
C GLN A 7 48.06 -30.64 35.69
N ILE A 8 47.72 -31.59 34.83
CA ILE A 8 47.26 -31.32 33.47
C ILE A 8 45.73 -31.12 33.52
N PRO A 9 45.19 -30.09 32.85
CA PRO A 9 43.75 -29.89 32.72
C PRO A 9 43.00 -31.14 32.22
N PRO A 10 41.73 -31.34 32.61
CA PRO A 10 40.85 -32.33 32.00
C PRO A 10 40.80 -32.19 30.47
N VAL A 11 40.66 -33.31 29.76
CA VAL A 11 40.65 -33.32 28.28
C VAL A 11 39.56 -32.40 27.70
N ALA A 12 38.39 -32.32 28.33
CA ALA A 12 37.32 -31.42 27.89
C ALA A 12 37.73 -29.93 27.92
N ASP A 13 38.50 -29.52 28.93
CA ASP A 13 39.01 -28.16 29.03
C ASP A 13 40.08 -27.90 27.96
N ILE A 14 40.95 -28.89 27.71
CA ILE A 14 41.95 -28.82 26.64
C ILE A 14 41.27 -28.68 25.26
N ILE A 15 40.20 -29.43 25.02
CA ILE A 15 39.39 -29.31 23.79
C ILE A 15 38.81 -27.90 23.70
N THR A 16 38.24 -27.38 24.78
CA THR A 16 37.70 -26.01 24.81
C THR A 16 38.78 -24.98 24.50
N MET A 17 39.97 -25.10 25.08
CA MET A 17 41.12 -24.25 24.78
C MET A 17 41.58 -24.37 23.33
N ALA A 18 41.55 -25.56 22.74
CA ALA A 18 41.88 -25.80 21.34
C ALA A 18 40.87 -25.13 20.39
N VAL A 19 39.58 -25.32 20.65
CA VAL A 19 38.50 -24.70 19.88
C VAL A 19 38.54 -23.17 20.00
N ARG A 20 38.83 -22.65 21.19
CA ARG A 20 39.01 -21.21 21.43
C ARG A 20 40.36 -20.69 20.94
N GLU A 21 41.15 -21.44 20.17
CA GLU A 21 42.42 -20.97 19.59
C GLU A 21 43.50 -20.57 20.60
N ALA A 22 43.38 -20.97 21.87
CA ALA A 22 44.39 -20.70 22.90
C ALA A 22 45.73 -21.40 22.59
N PHE A 23 45.78 -22.37 21.67
CA PHE A 23 47.01 -23.01 21.21
C PHE A 23 47.58 -22.42 19.92
N THR A 24 46.93 -21.39 19.35
CA THR A 24 47.34 -20.74 18.09
C THR A 24 47.81 -19.32 18.39
N PRO A 25 49.12 -19.08 18.62
CA PRO A 25 49.61 -17.79 19.14
C PRO A 25 49.20 -16.58 18.31
N GLU A 26 49.19 -16.73 16.98
CA GLU A 26 48.80 -15.66 16.05
C GLU A 26 47.33 -15.25 16.21
N ILE A 27 46.43 -16.22 16.37
CA ILE A 27 44.99 -15.96 16.56
C ILE A 27 44.73 -15.45 17.98
N ALA A 28 45.35 -16.07 18.99
CA ALA A 28 45.21 -15.66 20.38
C ALA A 28 45.71 -14.22 20.60
N ALA A 29 46.80 -13.82 19.93
CA ALA A 29 47.29 -12.44 19.92
C ALA A 29 46.33 -11.51 19.19
N LYS A 30 45.81 -11.89 18.02
CA LYS A 30 44.81 -11.10 17.27
C LYS A 30 43.54 -10.85 18.09
N PHE A 31 43.13 -11.83 18.90
CA PHE A 31 41.94 -11.74 19.74
C PHE A 31 42.18 -11.09 21.11
N GLY A 32 43.43 -10.78 21.47
CA GLY A 32 43.76 -10.28 22.81
C GLY A 32 43.45 -11.27 23.93
N GLN A 33 43.47 -12.58 23.63
CA GLN A 33 42.96 -13.60 24.56
C GLN A 33 43.72 -13.68 25.89
N TYR A 34 44.99 -13.29 25.88
CA TYR A 34 45.84 -13.26 27.07
C TYR A 34 45.88 -11.89 27.76
N ASP A 35 45.17 -10.90 27.24
CA ASP A 35 45.10 -9.56 27.83
C ASP A 35 44.34 -9.61 29.15
N ASP A 36 44.62 -8.66 30.05
CA ASP A 36 44.02 -8.57 31.39
C ASP A 36 44.20 -9.80 32.30
N PHE A 37 45.18 -10.68 32.01
CA PHE A 37 45.48 -11.84 32.84
C PHE A 37 45.91 -11.43 34.27
N PRO A 38 45.14 -11.78 35.32
CA PRO A 38 45.38 -11.26 36.66
C PRO A 38 46.43 -12.09 37.43
N ASP A 39 47.38 -11.42 38.10
CA ASP A 39 48.43 -12.06 38.91
C ASP A 39 47.86 -12.98 40.01
N ASP A 40 46.71 -12.61 40.58
CA ASP A 40 46.02 -13.44 41.57
C ASP A 40 45.56 -14.79 40.98
N LEU A 41 45.14 -14.83 39.71
CA LEU A 41 44.77 -16.08 39.06
C LEU A 41 45.99 -16.99 38.92
N GLU A 42 47.17 -16.46 38.57
CA GLU A 42 48.41 -17.24 38.53
C GLU A 42 48.74 -17.82 39.91
N LYS A 43 48.66 -17.00 40.96
CA LYS A 43 48.92 -17.42 42.35
C LYS A 43 47.98 -18.53 42.79
N TYR A 44 46.67 -18.36 42.64
CA TYR A 44 45.69 -19.34 43.13
C TYR A 44 45.61 -20.59 42.24
N ALA A 45 45.74 -20.46 40.92
CA ALA A 45 45.86 -21.61 40.01
C ALA A 45 47.10 -22.44 40.35
N GLY A 46 48.22 -21.77 40.66
CA GLY A 46 49.43 -22.38 41.14
C GLY A 46 49.24 -23.20 42.42
N GLN A 47 48.54 -22.66 43.42
CA GLN A 47 48.18 -23.39 44.65
C GLN A 47 47.28 -24.60 44.38
N LYS A 48 46.50 -24.58 43.30
CA LYS A 48 45.71 -25.71 42.81
C LYS A 48 46.51 -26.70 41.94
N GLY A 49 47.80 -26.46 41.73
CA GLY A 49 48.68 -27.36 40.99
C GLY A 49 48.76 -27.10 39.49
N LEU A 50 48.15 -26.03 38.97
CA LEU A 50 48.31 -25.63 37.56
C LEU A 50 49.62 -24.86 37.34
N SER A 51 50.20 -25.02 36.16
CA SER A 51 51.31 -24.17 35.73
C SER A 51 50.79 -22.79 35.29
N LYS A 52 51.69 -21.80 35.22
CA LYS A 52 51.39 -20.46 34.67
C LYS A 52 50.79 -20.56 33.25
N ASP A 53 51.34 -21.43 32.42
CA ASP A 53 50.88 -21.62 31.04
C ASP A 53 49.45 -22.17 30.99
N TRP A 54 49.12 -23.13 31.86
CA TRP A 54 47.75 -23.65 31.93
C TRP A 54 46.77 -22.61 32.46
N ALA A 55 47.14 -21.84 33.48
CA ALA A 55 46.33 -20.73 33.99
C ALA A 55 46.04 -19.70 32.88
N LYS A 56 47.06 -19.33 32.09
CA LYS A 56 46.90 -18.43 30.94
C LYS A 56 46.00 -19.00 29.85
N ARG A 57 46.03 -20.30 29.59
CA ARG A 57 45.15 -20.94 28.58
C ARG A 57 43.70 -21.03 29.03
N TYR A 58 43.47 -21.28 30.33
CA TYR A 58 42.13 -21.16 30.91
C TYR A 58 41.59 -19.73 30.74
N TRP A 59 42.43 -18.73 30.99
CA TRP A 59 42.09 -17.35 30.71
C TRP A 59 41.82 -17.12 29.22
N ALA A 60 42.70 -17.53 28.31
CA ALA A 60 42.47 -17.36 26.87
C ALA A 60 41.14 -17.96 26.37
N ALA A 61 40.67 -19.05 26.98
CA ALA A 61 39.43 -19.72 26.61
C ALA A 61 38.16 -19.18 27.31
N HIS A 62 38.28 -18.27 28.28
CA HIS A 62 37.16 -17.86 29.13
C HIS A 62 36.21 -16.82 28.49
N TRP A 63 36.69 -16.09 27.48
CA TRP A 63 35.99 -14.96 26.90
C TRP A 63 34.66 -15.34 26.25
N ALA A 64 33.65 -14.50 26.42
CA ALA A 64 32.41 -14.57 25.64
C ALA A 64 32.63 -13.94 24.27
N LEU A 65 32.74 -14.77 23.22
CA LEU A 65 32.91 -14.29 21.85
C LEU A 65 31.59 -13.72 21.28
N PRO A 66 31.66 -12.79 20.30
CA PRO A 66 30.48 -12.31 19.58
C PRO A 66 29.67 -13.45 18.95
N SER A 67 28.35 -13.36 19.00
CA SER A 67 27.47 -14.36 18.38
C SER A 67 27.58 -14.35 16.84
N PRO A 68 27.17 -15.42 16.14
CA PRO A 68 27.10 -15.42 14.68
C PRO A 68 26.32 -14.23 14.11
N GLN A 69 25.21 -13.83 14.75
CA GLN A 69 24.41 -12.69 14.33
C GLN A 69 25.18 -11.36 14.49
N GLN A 70 25.93 -11.18 15.57
CA GLN A 70 26.82 -10.04 15.73
C GLN A 70 27.94 -10.06 14.69
N GLY A 71 28.49 -11.24 14.38
CA GLY A 71 29.44 -11.45 13.28
C GLY A 71 28.89 -11.01 11.93
N PHE A 72 27.66 -11.39 11.60
CA PHE A 72 27.00 -10.95 10.36
C PHE A 72 26.78 -9.43 10.33
N GLU A 73 26.39 -8.82 11.45
CA GLU A 73 26.25 -7.36 11.52
C GLU A 73 27.58 -6.64 11.33
N MET A 74 28.67 -7.13 11.93
CA MET A 74 30.01 -6.60 11.71
C MET A 74 30.44 -6.73 10.24
N LEU A 75 30.15 -7.88 9.61
CA LEU A 75 30.41 -8.10 8.17
C LEU A 75 29.65 -7.09 7.31
N HIS A 76 28.35 -6.94 7.52
CA HIS A 76 27.52 -6.01 6.73
C HIS A 76 27.92 -4.54 6.90
N ARG A 77 28.48 -4.18 8.05
CA ARG A 77 29.00 -2.83 8.33
C ARG A 77 30.43 -2.62 7.81
N GLY A 78 31.06 -3.65 7.23
CA GLY A 78 32.44 -3.60 6.76
C GLY A 78 33.46 -3.47 7.90
N VAL A 79 33.08 -3.83 9.13
CA VAL A 79 33.97 -3.80 10.31
C VAL A 79 34.89 -5.01 10.30
N ILE A 80 34.42 -6.13 9.75
CA ILE A 80 35.22 -7.35 9.52
C ILE A 80 35.00 -7.86 8.09
N ASP A 81 35.94 -8.67 7.61
CA ASP A 81 35.80 -9.38 6.34
C ASP A 81 35.30 -10.83 6.51
N ASN A 82 35.15 -11.57 5.39
CA ASN A 82 34.73 -12.97 5.41
C ASN A 82 35.73 -13.91 6.11
N SER A 83 37.04 -13.59 6.06
CA SER A 83 38.08 -14.39 6.72
C SER A 83 37.96 -14.27 8.24
N GLU A 84 37.75 -13.06 8.72
CA GLU A 84 37.54 -12.75 10.13
C GLU A 84 36.21 -13.32 10.65
N LEU A 85 35.14 -13.27 9.86
CA LEU A 85 33.89 -13.95 10.21
C LEU A 85 34.09 -15.47 10.31
N ASN A 86 34.80 -16.10 9.38
CA ASN A 86 35.09 -17.52 9.43
C ASN A 86 35.95 -17.90 10.66
N MET A 87 36.92 -17.04 11.01
CA MET A 87 37.72 -17.20 12.23
C MET A 87 36.86 -17.12 13.50
N LEU A 88 35.91 -16.17 13.56
CA LEU A 88 34.94 -16.07 14.66
C LEU A 88 34.05 -17.33 14.76
N LEU A 89 33.50 -17.80 13.63
CA LEU A 89 32.66 -19.01 13.62
C LEU A 89 33.44 -20.25 14.04
N ARG A 90 34.72 -20.36 13.63
CA ARG A 90 35.63 -21.40 14.10
C ARG A 90 35.82 -21.36 15.61
N ALA A 91 36.12 -20.19 16.17
CA ALA A 91 36.33 -20.02 17.60
C ALA A 91 35.02 -20.15 18.42
N GLN A 92 33.86 -20.05 17.78
CA GLN A 92 32.53 -20.37 18.34
C GLN A 92 32.14 -21.86 18.22
N ASP A 93 33.08 -22.72 17.83
CA ASP A 93 32.84 -24.16 17.65
C ASP A 93 31.81 -24.51 16.57
N VAL A 94 31.61 -23.64 15.58
CA VAL A 94 30.79 -23.99 14.41
C VAL A 94 31.56 -25.02 13.59
N MET A 95 30.95 -26.18 13.33
CA MET A 95 31.60 -27.22 12.52
C MET A 95 31.99 -26.68 11.13
N PRO A 96 33.16 -27.07 10.58
CA PRO A 96 33.62 -26.58 9.27
C PRO A 96 32.58 -26.66 8.15
N PHE A 97 31.81 -27.76 8.10
CA PHE A 97 30.75 -27.97 7.10
C PHE A 97 29.67 -26.88 7.09
N TRP A 98 29.38 -26.27 8.24
CA TRP A 98 28.31 -25.28 8.38
C TRP A 98 28.77 -23.84 8.20
N ARG A 99 30.07 -23.54 8.29
CA ARG A 99 30.58 -22.16 8.29
C ARG A 99 30.22 -21.43 7.01
N ASP A 100 30.57 -21.98 5.85
CA ASP A 100 30.27 -21.36 4.56
C ASP A 100 28.77 -21.23 4.32
N LYS A 101 27.97 -22.20 4.78
CA LYS A 101 26.50 -22.17 4.66
C LYS A 101 25.88 -21.06 5.52
N LEU A 102 26.40 -20.86 6.72
CA LEU A 102 25.99 -19.76 7.60
C LEU A 102 26.39 -18.39 7.02
N ILE A 103 27.57 -18.29 6.41
CA ILE A 103 28.03 -17.07 5.75
C ILE A 103 27.12 -16.72 4.55
N GLN A 104 26.71 -17.70 3.75
CA GLN A 104 25.82 -17.48 2.60
C GLN A 104 24.47 -16.86 3.00
N ILE A 105 23.96 -17.18 4.19
CA ILE A 105 22.69 -16.62 4.71
C ILE A 105 22.88 -15.35 5.56
N ALA A 106 24.09 -14.80 5.64
CA ALA A 106 24.34 -13.55 6.35
C ALA A 106 23.56 -12.41 5.69
N TYR A 107 23.60 -12.33 4.36
CA TYR A 107 22.96 -11.26 3.61
C TYR A 107 21.43 -11.39 3.58
N ARG A 108 20.77 -10.24 3.53
CA ARG A 108 19.31 -10.17 3.42
C ARG A 108 18.88 -10.53 2.00
N ARG A 109 17.83 -11.34 1.90
CA ARG A 109 17.06 -11.56 0.67
C ARG A 109 16.36 -10.25 0.26
N LEU A 110 16.09 -10.06 -1.03
CA LEU A 110 15.25 -8.96 -1.51
C LEU A 110 13.91 -8.97 -0.77
N THR A 111 13.26 -7.84 -0.52
CA THR A 111 11.94 -7.86 0.12
C THR A 111 10.85 -8.21 -0.89
N ARG A 112 9.74 -8.78 -0.45
CA ARG A 112 8.54 -9.00 -1.31
C ARG A 112 8.05 -7.72 -2.00
N VAL A 113 8.29 -6.55 -1.41
CA VAL A 113 7.93 -5.27 -2.03
C VAL A 113 8.91 -4.91 -3.13
N ASP A 114 10.21 -5.05 -2.87
CA ASP A 114 11.25 -4.74 -3.85
C ASP A 114 11.23 -5.71 -5.01
N ILE A 115 10.96 -7.00 -4.79
CA ILE A 115 10.75 -8.00 -5.86
C ILE A 115 9.70 -7.50 -6.87
N ARG A 116 8.53 -7.06 -6.38
CA ARG A 116 7.46 -6.56 -7.27
C ARG A 116 7.83 -5.28 -7.99
N ARG A 117 8.51 -4.35 -7.31
CA ARG A 117 8.97 -3.09 -7.90
C ARG A 117 10.01 -3.35 -8.97
N MET A 118 11.02 -4.17 -8.67
CA MET A 118 12.08 -4.53 -9.60
C MET A 118 11.54 -5.30 -10.80
N TYR A 119 10.57 -6.20 -10.62
CA TYR A 119 9.88 -6.83 -11.75
C TYR A 119 9.13 -5.81 -12.62
N LYS A 120 8.38 -4.89 -11.99
CA LYS A 120 7.67 -3.81 -12.70
C LYS A 120 8.61 -2.91 -13.52
N GLU A 121 9.79 -2.62 -13.00
CA GLU A 121 10.82 -1.82 -13.69
C GLU A 121 11.68 -2.65 -14.68
N GLY A 122 11.41 -3.95 -14.83
CA GLY A 122 12.14 -4.83 -15.76
C GLY A 122 13.53 -5.25 -15.29
N VAL A 123 13.86 -5.04 -14.01
CA VAL A 123 15.13 -5.46 -13.40
C VAL A 123 15.14 -6.96 -13.11
N LEU A 124 13.98 -7.52 -12.74
CA LEU A 124 13.80 -8.96 -12.54
C LEU A 124 12.97 -9.57 -13.67
N SER A 125 13.37 -10.75 -14.12
CA SER A 125 12.56 -11.63 -14.96
C SER A 125 11.54 -12.43 -14.14
N GLU A 126 10.61 -13.11 -14.80
CA GLU A 126 9.67 -14.01 -14.12
C GLU A 126 10.38 -15.14 -13.33
N SER A 127 11.49 -15.67 -13.86
CA SER A 127 12.29 -16.68 -13.17
C SER A 127 12.96 -16.11 -11.91
N ASP A 128 13.46 -14.88 -11.96
CA ASP A 128 14.11 -14.26 -10.80
C ASP A 128 13.10 -13.96 -9.69
N VAL A 129 11.85 -13.60 -10.06
CA VAL A 129 10.75 -13.44 -9.10
C VAL A 129 10.42 -14.76 -8.42
N LEU A 130 10.34 -15.86 -9.19
CA LEU A 130 10.10 -17.20 -8.65
C LEU A 130 11.20 -17.62 -7.68
N GLU A 131 12.46 -17.48 -8.08
CA GLU A 131 13.63 -17.79 -7.25
C GLU A 131 13.61 -16.96 -5.96
N SER A 132 13.37 -15.66 -6.07
CA SER A 132 13.28 -14.78 -4.89
C SER A 132 12.18 -15.22 -3.91
N TYR A 133 11.02 -15.71 -4.40
CA TYR A 133 9.99 -16.26 -3.52
C TYR A 133 10.37 -17.61 -2.91
N LEU A 134 11.07 -18.48 -3.64
CA LEU A 134 11.64 -19.71 -3.07
C LEU A 134 12.64 -19.39 -1.96
N GLU A 135 13.51 -18.42 -2.19
CA GLU A 135 14.48 -17.96 -1.19
C GLU A 135 13.78 -17.48 0.08
N HIS A 136 12.60 -16.87 0.02
CA HIS A 136 11.81 -16.49 1.20
C HIS A 136 11.28 -17.68 2.02
N GLY A 137 11.40 -18.91 1.51
CA GLY A 137 10.91 -20.12 2.13
C GLY A 137 9.49 -20.49 1.72
N TYR A 138 8.94 -19.89 0.65
CA TYR A 138 7.70 -20.41 0.05
C TYR A 138 7.98 -21.78 -0.59
N ASN A 139 7.04 -22.70 -0.47
CA ASN A 139 7.08 -23.93 -1.27
C ASN A 139 6.92 -23.60 -2.77
N ALA A 140 7.26 -24.55 -3.64
CA ALA A 140 7.25 -24.33 -5.09
C ALA A 140 5.87 -23.90 -5.64
N GLU A 141 4.78 -24.42 -5.07
CA GLU A 141 3.42 -24.07 -5.47
C GLU A 141 3.09 -22.61 -5.13
N ASN A 142 3.36 -22.18 -3.90
CA ASN A 142 3.08 -20.82 -3.46
C ASN A 142 4.03 -19.80 -4.08
N ALA A 143 5.30 -20.18 -4.34
CA ALA A 143 6.23 -19.34 -5.08
C ALA A 143 5.72 -19.07 -6.50
N LYS A 144 5.19 -20.09 -7.20
CA LYS A 144 4.52 -19.93 -8.50
C LYS A 144 3.30 -19.01 -8.43
N ARG A 145 2.40 -19.22 -7.45
CA ARG A 145 1.24 -18.35 -7.25
C ARG A 145 1.61 -16.89 -7.00
N MET A 146 2.63 -16.64 -6.18
CA MET A 146 3.13 -15.30 -5.89
C MET A 146 3.78 -14.64 -7.11
N THR A 147 4.45 -15.44 -7.95
CA THR A 147 5.01 -15.00 -9.23
C THR A 147 3.89 -14.60 -10.19
N GLU A 148 2.91 -15.46 -10.41
CA GLU A 148 1.72 -15.17 -11.23
C GLU A 148 0.97 -13.92 -10.75
N PHE A 149 0.81 -13.78 -9.43
CA PHE A 149 0.19 -12.60 -8.85
C PHE A 149 0.99 -11.32 -9.18
N THR A 150 2.31 -11.37 -9.04
CA THR A 150 3.20 -10.23 -9.33
C THR A 150 3.13 -9.82 -10.79
N ILE A 151 3.12 -10.80 -11.70
CA ILE A 151 2.98 -10.58 -13.14
C ILE A 151 1.63 -9.91 -13.45
N LYS A 152 0.53 -10.50 -12.99
CA LYS A 152 -0.83 -9.97 -13.22
C LYS A 152 -1.02 -8.57 -12.66
N GLN A 153 -0.52 -8.31 -11.44
CA GLN A 153 -0.58 -6.99 -10.84
C GLN A 153 0.20 -5.95 -11.65
N THR A 154 1.37 -6.32 -12.16
CA THR A 154 2.20 -5.45 -12.98
C THR A 154 1.51 -5.12 -14.31
N LEU A 155 0.99 -6.12 -15.01
CA LEU A 155 0.26 -5.95 -16.26
C LEU A 155 -0.99 -5.07 -16.08
N ALA A 156 -1.76 -5.28 -15.00
CA ALA A 156 -2.92 -4.45 -14.68
C ALA A 156 -2.54 -2.98 -14.44
N THR A 157 -1.33 -2.72 -13.91
CA THR A 157 -0.82 -1.35 -13.71
C THR A 157 -0.31 -0.72 -15.00
N LEU A 158 0.20 -1.53 -15.94
CA LEU A 158 0.67 -1.07 -17.25
C LEU A 158 -0.49 -0.82 -18.23
N SER A 159 -1.62 -1.50 -18.06
CA SER A 159 -2.88 -1.13 -18.71
C SER A 159 -3.24 0.30 -18.29
N LYS A 160 -3.09 1.25 -19.21
CA LYS A 160 -3.46 2.66 -18.99
C LYS A 160 -4.96 2.86 -18.74
N PHE A 161 -5.79 1.85 -18.97
CA PHE A 161 -7.21 1.90 -18.71
C PHE A 161 -7.49 1.35 -17.32
N THR A 162 -8.01 2.20 -16.44
CA THR A 162 -8.60 1.75 -15.18
C THR A 162 -10.01 1.19 -15.43
N SER A 163 -10.53 0.42 -14.47
CA SER A 163 -11.93 -0.01 -14.50
C SER A 163 -12.90 1.17 -14.60
N GLY A 164 -12.56 2.31 -13.96
CA GLY A 164 -13.30 3.55 -14.05
C GLY A 164 -13.33 4.14 -15.46
N ASP A 165 -12.18 4.14 -16.16
CA ASP A 165 -12.10 4.64 -17.54
C ASP A 165 -12.94 3.80 -18.50
N ILE A 166 -12.89 2.48 -18.35
CA ILE A 166 -13.66 1.54 -19.16
C ILE A 166 -15.16 1.76 -18.93
N ILE A 167 -15.58 1.88 -17.67
CA ILE A 167 -16.99 2.11 -17.34
C ILE A 167 -17.47 3.48 -17.83
N LYS A 168 -16.65 4.51 -17.73
CA LYS A 168 -16.96 5.83 -18.28
C LYS A 168 -17.14 5.78 -19.81
N ALA A 169 -16.24 5.10 -20.52
CA ALA A 169 -16.36 4.90 -21.97
C ALA A 169 -17.65 4.13 -22.33
N TYR A 170 -17.99 3.09 -21.56
CA TYR A 170 -19.22 2.33 -21.76
C TYR A 170 -20.48 3.17 -21.50
N SER A 171 -20.54 3.87 -20.36
CA SER A 171 -21.67 4.74 -20.00
C SER A 171 -21.89 5.84 -21.05
N ASN A 172 -20.82 6.36 -21.64
CA ASN A 172 -20.85 7.37 -22.70
C ASN A 172 -21.05 6.80 -24.12
N ARG A 173 -21.38 5.51 -24.26
CA ARG A 173 -21.60 4.83 -25.56
C ARG A 173 -20.39 4.84 -26.50
N MET A 174 -19.17 5.03 -25.97
CA MET A 174 -17.94 4.98 -26.77
C MET A 174 -17.51 3.55 -27.11
N ILE A 175 -17.92 2.59 -26.28
CA ILE A 175 -17.62 1.16 -26.45
C ILE A 175 -18.87 0.32 -26.20
N SER A 176 -18.91 -0.88 -26.78
CA SER A 176 -20.03 -1.81 -26.58
C SER A 176 -19.95 -2.52 -25.23
N LYS A 177 -21.03 -3.22 -24.85
CA LYS A 177 -21.06 -4.08 -23.66
C LYS A 177 -20.00 -5.18 -23.74
N SER A 178 -19.85 -5.81 -24.90
CA SER A 178 -18.82 -6.85 -25.12
C SER A 178 -17.41 -6.29 -24.98
N ASP A 179 -17.16 -5.09 -25.52
CA ASP A 179 -15.82 -4.46 -25.45
C ASP A 179 -15.49 -4.08 -24.01
N ALA A 180 -16.44 -3.49 -23.28
CA ALA A 180 -16.26 -3.17 -21.87
C ALA A 180 -15.96 -4.43 -21.06
N MET A 181 -16.66 -5.53 -21.32
CA MET A 181 -16.40 -6.81 -20.66
C MET A 181 -15.04 -7.40 -21.04
N GLY A 182 -14.59 -7.25 -22.28
CA GLY A 182 -13.25 -7.66 -22.72
C GLY A 182 -12.17 -6.90 -21.98
N LEU A 183 -12.24 -5.57 -22.03
CA LEU A 183 -11.25 -4.69 -21.39
C LEU A 183 -11.16 -4.89 -19.87
N LEU A 184 -12.29 -5.12 -19.19
CA LEU A 184 -12.26 -5.40 -17.75
C LEU A 184 -11.53 -6.71 -17.44
N ARG A 185 -11.68 -7.74 -18.28
CA ARG A 185 -10.93 -9.01 -18.13
C ARG A 185 -9.45 -8.82 -18.42
N ASP A 186 -9.11 -8.01 -19.42
CA ASP A 186 -7.72 -7.73 -19.80
C ASP A 186 -6.96 -7.04 -18.67
N ILE A 187 -7.64 -6.21 -17.86
CA ILE A 187 -7.06 -5.60 -16.65
C ILE A 187 -7.15 -6.49 -15.40
N GLY A 188 -7.58 -7.75 -15.55
CA GLY A 188 -7.57 -8.77 -14.50
C GLY A 188 -8.84 -8.88 -13.66
N ILE A 189 -9.95 -8.26 -14.04
CA ILE A 189 -11.24 -8.45 -13.36
C ILE A 189 -11.82 -9.82 -13.74
N ARG A 190 -12.33 -10.56 -12.74
CA ARG A 190 -12.91 -11.88 -12.96
C ARG A 190 -14.14 -11.80 -13.86
N ALA A 191 -14.40 -12.89 -14.58
CA ALA A 191 -15.53 -12.95 -15.51
C ALA A 191 -16.88 -12.74 -14.79
N GLU A 192 -17.03 -13.29 -13.58
CA GLU A 192 -18.21 -13.07 -12.73
C GLU A 192 -18.43 -11.59 -12.37
N ASP A 193 -17.38 -10.90 -11.92
CA ASP A 193 -17.42 -9.50 -11.51
C ASP A 193 -17.66 -8.56 -12.71
N THR A 194 -17.10 -8.91 -13.87
CA THR A 194 -17.21 -8.13 -15.09
C THR A 194 -18.67 -7.93 -15.52
N ASN A 195 -19.49 -8.99 -15.46
CA ASN A 195 -20.91 -8.88 -15.81
C ASN A 195 -21.67 -7.99 -14.82
N TYR A 196 -21.39 -8.14 -13.52
CA TYR A 196 -22.01 -7.32 -12.47
C TYR A 196 -21.64 -5.84 -12.57
N ILE A 197 -20.37 -5.53 -12.87
CA ILE A 197 -19.88 -4.16 -13.03
C ILE A 197 -20.57 -3.49 -14.23
N VAL A 198 -20.61 -4.16 -15.38
CA VAL A 198 -21.20 -3.59 -16.60
C VAL A 198 -22.72 -3.48 -16.50
N SER A 199 -23.41 -4.43 -15.84
CA SER A 199 -24.85 -4.32 -15.61
C SER A 199 -25.18 -3.17 -14.65
N THR A 200 -24.37 -2.94 -13.62
CA THR A 200 -24.53 -1.80 -12.70
C THR A 200 -24.34 -0.47 -13.45
N ALA A 201 -23.35 -0.38 -14.33
CA ALA A 201 -23.14 0.79 -15.17
C ALA A 201 -24.31 1.04 -16.14
N GLU A 202 -24.91 -0.03 -16.65
CA GLU A 202 -26.12 0.04 -17.49
C GLU A 202 -27.31 0.62 -16.72
N TYR A 203 -27.58 0.14 -15.50
CA TYR A 203 -28.64 0.71 -14.65
C TYR A 203 -28.43 2.19 -14.38
N LYS A 204 -27.21 2.58 -14.02
CA LYS A 204 -26.85 4.00 -13.80
C LYS A 204 -27.04 4.84 -15.05
N ARG A 205 -26.73 4.29 -16.23
CA ARG A 205 -26.94 4.96 -17.52
C ARG A 205 -28.43 5.19 -17.80
N VAL A 206 -29.27 4.19 -17.53
CA VAL A 206 -30.72 4.31 -17.67
C VAL A 206 -31.27 5.36 -16.70
N TRP A 207 -30.82 5.37 -15.45
CA TRP A 207 -31.22 6.37 -14.46
C TRP A 207 -30.83 7.79 -14.89
N ALA A 208 -29.58 8.00 -15.31
CA ALA A 208 -29.13 9.31 -15.80
C ALA A 208 -29.96 9.80 -16.99
N PHE A 209 -30.30 8.91 -17.93
CA PHE A 209 -31.17 9.26 -19.05
C PHE A 209 -32.59 9.63 -18.61
N THR A 210 -33.16 8.91 -17.64
CA THR A 210 -34.45 9.26 -17.04
C THR A 210 -34.39 10.60 -16.32
N ASP A 211 -33.32 10.90 -15.58
CA ASP A 211 -33.12 12.18 -14.91
C ASP A 211 -33.03 13.34 -15.92
N ASP A 212 -32.34 13.15 -17.04
CA ASP A 212 -32.29 14.14 -18.13
C ASP A 212 -33.69 14.38 -18.74
N GLN A 213 -34.49 13.34 -18.92
CA GLN A 213 -35.89 13.45 -19.39
C GLN A 213 -36.75 14.22 -18.38
N ILE A 214 -36.63 13.90 -17.08
CA ILE A 214 -37.31 14.61 -15.98
C ILE A 214 -36.94 16.08 -15.99
N ALA A 215 -35.64 16.41 -16.11
CA ALA A 215 -35.16 17.79 -16.18
C ALA A 215 -35.70 18.54 -17.40
N GLY A 216 -35.80 17.87 -18.56
CA GLY A 216 -36.42 18.42 -19.76
C GLY A 216 -37.91 18.73 -19.55
N ILE A 217 -38.67 17.82 -18.95
CA ILE A 217 -40.10 18.02 -18.65
C ILE A 217 -40.27 19.16 -17.63
N ARG A 218 -39.47 19.19 -16.57
CA ARG A 218 -39.43 20.28 -15.58
C ARG A 218 -39.27 21.63 -16.26
N ASN A 219 -38.29 21.76 -17.14
CA ASN A 219 -38.02 23.01 -17.86
C ASN A 219 -39.21 23.45 -18.74
N LEU A 220 -39.89 22.51 -19.40
CA LEU A 220 -41.07 22.81 -20.23
C LEU A 220 -42.30 23.20 -19.38
N TYR A 221 -42.48 22.56 -18.23
CA TYR A 221 -43.52 22.91 -17.27
C TYR A 221 -43.32 24.30 -16.65
N LYS A 222 -42.08 24.60 -16.22
CA LYS A 222 -41.69 25.92 -15.69
C LYS A 222 -41.95 27.04 -16.70
N LYS A 223 -41.59 26.81 -17.97
CA LYS A 223 -41.85 27.73 -19.10
C LYS A 223 -43.32 27.78 -19.56
N ARG A 224 -44.24 27.10 -18.88
CA ARG A 224 -45.69 27.01 -19.21
C ARG A 224 -45.98 26.43 -20.59
N VAL A 225 -45.02 25.73 -21.19
CA VAL A 225 -45.26 24.94 -22.41
C VAL A 225 -46.09 23.70 -22.07
N TYR A 226 -45.88 23.14 -20.88
CA TYR A 226 -46.73 22.11 -20.30
C TYR A 226 -47.56 22.65 -19.13
N ASP A 227 -48.84 22.28 -19.11
CA ASP A 227 -49.67 22.36 -17.92
C ASP A 227 -49.39 21.18 -16.96
N GLU A 228 -50.07 21.17 -15.81
CA GLU A 228 -49.85 20.17 -14.76
C GLU A 228 -50.23 18.75 -15.20
N ASN A 229 -51.32 18.60 -15.93
CA ASN A 229 -51.77 17.32 -16.46
C ASN A 229 -50.79 16.79 -17.51
N GLN A 230 -50.36 17.66 -18.43
CA GLN A 230 -49.40 17.30 -19.48
C GLN A 230 -48.04 16.90 -18.90
N ALA A 231 -47.52 17.62 -17.90
CA ALA A 231 -46.27 17.28 -17.24
C ALA A 231 -46.36 15.94 -16.48
N SER A 232 -47.45 15.72 -15.75
CA SER A 232 -47.71 14.46 -15.04
C SER A 232 -47.82 13.27 -15.99
N ASP A 233 -48.54 13.42 -17.10
CA ASP A 233 -48.67 12.38 -18.13
C ASP A 233 -47.32 12.03 -18.76
N LYS A 234 -46.46 13.03 -19.00
CA LYS A 234 -45.12 12.81 -19.56
C LYS A 234 -44.21 12.09 -18.57
N LEU A 235 -44.28 12.43 -17.29
CA LEU A 235 -43.55 11.74 -16.23
C LEU A 235 -44.04 10.29 -16.04
N ALA A 236 -45.35 10.06 -16.13
CA ALA A 236 -45.92 8.71 -16.05
C ALA A 236 -45.41 7.79 -17.17
N ARG A 237 -45.19 8.34 -18.38
CA ARG A 237 -44.59 7.60 -19.52
C ARG A 237 -43.13 7.20 -19.31
N LEU A 238 -42.44 7.78 -18.32
CA LEU A 238 -41.11 7.35 -17.89
C LEU A 238 -41.17 6.17 -16.89
N ASN A 239 -42.36 5.62 -16.63
CA ASN A 239 -42.62 4.56 -15.63
C ASN A 239 -42.18 4.94 -14.21
N LEU A 240 -42.29 6.22 -13.86
CA LEU A 240 -42.03 6.68 -12.49
C LEU A 240 -43.19 6.29 -11.56
N PRO A 241 -42.91 5.88 -10.31
CA PRO A 241 -43.92 5.70 -9.27
C PRO A 241 -44.81 6.94 -9.09
N ALA A 242 -46.12 6.73 -8.84
CA ALA A 242 -47.10 7.81 -8.76
C ALA A 242 -46.83 8.80 -7.60
N ASP A 243 -46.29 8.31 -6.49
CA ASP A 243 -45.81 9.10 -5.36
C ASP A 243 -44.63 10.00 -5.76
N GLN A 244 -43.67 9.47 -6.52
CA GLN A 244 -42.54 10.25 -7.04
C GLN A 244 -43.01 11.37 -7.98
N ILE A 245 -43.97 11.08 -8.87
CA ILE A 245 -44.56 12.09 -9.77
C ILE A 245 -45.21 13.21 -8.94
N THR A 246 -45.99 12.85 -7.92
CA THR A 246 -46.66 13.81 -7.03
C THR A 246 -45.64 14.72 -6.34
N VAL A 247 -44.56 14.15 -5.81
CA VAL A 247 -43.47 14.90 -5.16
C VAL A 247 -42.79 15.85 -6.15
N LEU A 248 -42.46 15.39 -7.36
CA LEU A 248 -41.84 16.21 -8.40
C LEU A 248 -42.76 17.38 -8.80
N MET A 249 -44.05 17.12 -9.02
CA MET A 249 -45.01 18.16 -9.39
C MET A 249 -45.21 19.18 -8.28
N GLN A 250 -45.26 18.75 -7.02
CA GLN A 250 -45.31 19.65 -5.87
C GLN A 250 -44.07 20.54 -5.78
N GLN A 251 -42.87 19.97 -5.96
CA GLN A 251 -41.63 20.75 -6.01
C GLN A 251 -41.66 21.78 -7.14
N TRP A 252 -42.02 21.36 -8.35
CA TRP A 252 -42.03 22.25 -9.51
C TRP A 252 -43.10 23.33 -9.46
N HIS A 253 -44.22 23.09 -8.77
CA HIS A 253 -45.25 24.10 -8.55
C HIS A 253 -44.68 25.34 -7.84
N TYR A 254 -43.90 25.13 -6.77
CA TYR A 254 -43.25 26.22 -6.05
C TYR A 254 -42.17 26.91 -6.88
N GLU A 255 -41.36 26.14 -7.62
CA GLU A 255 -40.34 26.71 -8.52
C GLU A 255 -40.93 27.54 -9.67
N LYS A 256 -42.10 27.16 -10.17
CA LYS A 256 -42.84 27.89 -11.21
C LYS A 256 -43.45 29.18 -10.67
N ILE A 257 -43.81 29.21 -9.39
CA ILE A 257 -44.27 30.43 -8.70
C ILE A 257 -43.10 31.38 -8.40
N GLU A 258 -41.89 30.87 -8.19
CA GLU A 258 -40.70 31.69 -8.03
C GLU A 258 -40.27 32.37 -9.35
N GLU A 259 -40.41 31.68 -10.49
CA GLU A 259 -40.16 32.25 -11.84
C GLU A 259 -41.25 33.25 -12.31
N LEU A 260 -42.33 33.44 -11.56
CA LEU A 260 -43.44 34.34 -11.89
C LEU A 260 -43.11 35.83 -11.71
N ASP A 261 -42.00 36.15 -11.04
CA ASP A 261 -41.46 37.51 -10.99
C ASP A 261 -40.43 37.69 -12.09
N ALA A 262 -40.86 37.62 -13.36
CA ALA A 262 -40.14 38.33 -14.42
C ALA A 262 -40.24 39.83 -14.11
N THR A 263 -39.33 40.31 -13.27
CA THR A 263 -39.29 41.71 -12.85
C THR A 263 -38.98 42.57 -14.05
N TRP A 264 -39.75 43.64 -14.22
CA TRP A 264 -39.39 44.66 -15.18
C TRP A 264 -38.26 45.49 -14.60
N THR A 265 -37.26 45.83 -15.42
CA THR A 265 -36.28 46.85 -15.01
C THR A 265 -36.99 48.13 -14.58
N THR A 266 -36.41 48.92 -13.67
CA THR A 266 -37.00 50.20 -13.22
C THR A 266 -37.45 51.06 -14.41
N ALA A 267 -36.65 51.11 -15.49
CA ALA A 267 -36.98 51.83 -16.71
C ALA A 267 -38.22 51.28 -17.44
N GLN A 268 -38.36 49.95 -17.54
CA GLN A 268 -39.55 49.31 -18.13
C GLN A 268 -40.79 49.55 -17.26
N THR A 269 -40.68 49.39 -15.93
CA THR A 269 -41.78 49.63 -14.98
C THR A 269 -42.32 51.05 -15.08
N LEU A 270 -41.43 52.05 -15.05
CA LEU A 270 -41.81 53.46 -15.18
C LEU A 270 -42.38 53.78 -16.57
N LYS A 271 -41.80 53.21 -17.63
CA LYS A 271 -42.31 53.37 -19.00
C LYS A 271 -43.72 52.80 -19.16
N PHE A 272 -43.98 51.62 -18.61
CA PHE A 272 -45.29 50.98 -18.66
C PHE A 272 -46.32 51.74 -17.83
N LEU A 273 -45.94 52.26 -16.65
CA LEU A 273 -46.80 53.10 -15.83
C LEU A 273 -47.15 54.42 -16.56
N LYS A 274 -46.14 55.11 -17.13
CA LYS A 274 -46.35 56.36 -17.88
C LYS A 274 -47.25 56.17 -19.10
N ARG A 275 -47.14 55.01 -19.77
CA ARG A 275 -48.00 54.63 -20.90
C ARG A 275 -49.35 54.05 -20.49
N LYS A 276 -49.67 54.01 -19.18
CA LYS A 276 -50.90 53.42 -18.62
C LYS A 276 -51.13 51.95 -19.01
N LEU A 277 -50.06 51.21 -19.28
CA LEU A 277 -50.11 49.78 -19.60
C LEU A 277 -50.22 48.90 -18.35
N ILE A 278 -49.92 49.47 -17.18
CA ILE A 278 -50.00 48.81 -15.87
C ILE A 278 -50.62 49.76 -14.85
N THR A 279 -51.21 49.19 -13.78
CA THR A 279 -51.78 49.99 -12.69
C THR A 279 -50.69 50.57 -11.78
N PRO A 280 -50.95 51.69 -11.09
CA PRO A 280 -50.03 52.23 -10.08
C PRO A 280 -49.66 51.21 -9.00
N ASN A 281 -50.62 50.38 -8.56
CA ASN A 281 -50.37 49.32 -7.57
C ASN A 281 -49.45 48.23 -8.10
N ARG A 282 -49.60 47.82 -9.37
CA ARG A 282 -48.68 46.86 -10.00
C ARG A 282 -47.29 47.46 -10.17
N ALA A 283 -47.18 48.73 -10.55
CA ALA A 283 -45.90 49.43 -10.65
C ALA A 283 -45.20 49.54 -9.29
N ARG A 284 -45.92 49.82 -8.19
CA ARG A 284 -45.36 49.85 -6.83
C ARG A 284 -44.83 48.48 -6.39
N LYS A 285 -45.56 47.39 -6.67
CA LYS A 285 -45.08 46.02 -6.42
C LYS A 285 -43.79 45.71 -7.17
N GLU A 286 -43.69 46.12 -8.43
CA GLU A 286 -42.48 45.92 -9.26
C GLU A 286 -41.30 46.79 -8.81
N LEU A 287 -41.54 48.02 -8.36
CA LEU A 287 -40.49 48.86 -7.78
C LEU A 287 -40.00 48.30 -6.43
N ASN A 288 -40.89 47.74 -5.61
CA ASN A 288 -40.52 47.01 -4.40
C ASN A 288 -39.66 45.78 -4.69
N LEU A 289 -40.02 44.98 -5.71
CA LEU A 289 -39.21 43.85 -6.16
C LEU A 289 -37.84 44.26 -6.73
N ASN A 290 -37.72 45.48 -7.27
CA ASN A 290 -36.46 46.08 -7.72
C ASN A 290 -35.65 46.76 -6.60
N GLY A 291 -36.06 46.64 -5.34
CA GLY A 291 -35.33 47.16 -4.18
C GLY A 291 -35.65 48.60 -3.76
N TYR A 292 -36.69 49.22 -4.31
CA TYR A 292 -37.21 50.50 -3.80
C TYR A 292 -38.16 50.23 -2.63
N THR A 293 -38.23 51.13 -1.63
CA THR A 293 -39.17 51.00 -0.52
C THR A 293 -40.13 52.18 -0.50
N ASP A 294 -41.31 52.00 0.10
CA ASP A 294 -42.17 53.14 0.40
C ASP A 294 -41.42 54.08 1.36
N GLU A 295 -41.07 55.28 0.90
CA GLU A 295 -40.57 56.35 1.78
C GLU A 295 -41.68 56.73 2.78
N ARG A 296 -41.29 56.99 4.04
CA ARG A 296 -42.16 57.56 5.07
C ARG A 296 -42.47 59.02 4.80
#